data_AF-U6DQP3-F1
#
_entry.id   AF-U6DQP3-F1
#
_cell.length_a   1.000
_cell.length_b   1.000
_cell.length_c   1.000
_cell.angle_alpha   90.00
_cell.angle_beta   90.00
_cell.angle_gamma   90.00
#
_symmetry.space_group_name_H-M   'P 1'
#
loop_
_entity.id
_entity.type
_entity.pdbx_description
1 polymer ?
#
loop_
_entity_poly.entity_id
_entity_poly.type
_entity_poly.pdbx_seq_one_letter_code
_entity_poly.pdbx_strand_id
1 'polypeptide(L)'
;MSLSKSTMVLGYWDIRGLAHAIRMLLEFTETCYEEKQYTCGEAPDYDRSQWLDVKFKLDLDFPNLPYLMDGKNKITQSNAIMRYIARKHNMCGETEEEKIRVDIVENQVMDFRMQLIRLCYSPDLEKMKPQYLEQLPGQLKQFSLFLGKFSWFAGEKLTFVDFLTYDVLDQNRMFEPKC
;
A
#
# COMPACT_ATOMS: atom_id res chain seq x y z
N MET A 1 -20.22 -12.16 -29.04
CA MET A 1 -18.79 -11.83 -29.00
C MET A 1 -18.40 -11.62 -27.55
N SER A 2 -17.64 -12.55 -26.97
CA SER A 2 -17.06 -12.39 -25.64
C SER A 2 -16.05 -11.24 -25.73
N LEU A 3 -16.36 -10.09 -25.13
CA LEU A 3 -15.33 -9.09 -24.85
C LEU A 3 -14.33 -9.80 -23.95
N SER A 4 -13.13 -10.09 -24.46
CA SER A 4 -12.03 -10.50 -23.58
C SER A 4 -11.91 -9.40 -22.53
N LYS A 5 -12.32 -9.68 -21.29
CA LYS A 5 -12.03 -8.79 -20.17
C LYS A 5 -10.52 -8.63 -20.18
N SER A 6 -10.03 -7.45 -20.55
CA SER A 6 -8.62 -7.14 -20.43
C SER A 6 -8.27 -7.29 -18.95
N THR A 7 -7.41 -8.25 -18.64
CA THR A 7 -6.94 -8.51 -17.28
C THR A 7 -6.18 -7.27 -16.79
N MET A 8 -6.42 -6.83 -15.55
CA MET A 8 -5.64 -5.72 -14.97
C MET A 8 -4.16 -6.12 -14.88
N VAL A 9 -3.23 -5.18 -15.03
CA VAL A 9 -1.80 -5.45 -14.82
C VAL A 9 -1.28 -4.58 -13.68
N LEU A 10 -0.85 -5.21 -12.59
CA LEU A 10 -0.15 -4.56 -11.48
C LEU A 10 1.35 -4.63 -11.73
N GLY A 11 2.03 -3.49 -11.83
CA GLY A 11 3.48 -3.44 -11.93
C GLY A 11 4.14 -3.01 -10.63
N TYR A 12 5.05 -3.83 -10.11
CA TYR A 12 5.87 -3.49 -8.94
C TYR A 12 7.19 -4.26 -8.92
N TRP A 13 8.06 -3.91 -7.98
CA TRP A 13 9.22 -4.73 -7.67
C TRP A 13 8.81 -6.10 -7.10
N ASP A 14 9.63 -7.12 -7.31
CA ASP A 14 9.48 -8.46 -6.73
C ASP A 14 9.82 -8.50 -5.24
N ILE A 15 9.06 -7.71 -4.47
CA ILE A 15 9.10 -7.58 -3.02
C ILE A 15 7.69 -7.29 -2.50
N ARG A 16 7.49 -7.36 -1.19
CA ARG A 16 6.26 -6.90 -0.52
C ARG A 16 5.97 -5.41 -0.78
N GLY A 17 6.82 -4.53 -0.23
CA GLY A 17 6.79 -3.08 -0.39
C GLY A 17 5.40 -2.41 -0.36
N LEU A 18 5.22 -1.40 -1.21
CA LEU A 18 3.98 -0.62 -1.31
C LEU A 18 2.83 -1.34 -2.03
N ALA A 19 3.13 -2.44 -2.73
CA ALA A 19 2.12 -3.19 -3.48
C ALA A 19 1.35 -4.21 -2.63
N HIS A 20 1.78 -4.51 -1.40
CA HIS A 20 1.16 -5.56 -0.59
C HIS A 20 -0.34 -5.33 -0.34
N ALA A 21 -0.72 -4.13 0.08
CA ALA A 21 -2.13 -3.75 0.24
C ALA A 21 -2.94 -3.85 -1.06
N ILE A 22 -2.32 -3.53 -2.20
CA ILE A 22 -2.96 -3.62 -3.52
C ILE A 22 -3.22 -5.08 -3.88
N ARG A 23 -2.22 -5.96 -3.72
CA ARG A 23 -2.35 -7.40 -3.95
C ARG A 23 -3.48 -7.99 -3.10
N MET A 24 -3.48 -7.71 -1.79
CA MET A 24 -4.55 -8.19 -0.90
C MET A 24 -5.94 -7.70 -1.31
N LEU A 25 -6.07 -6.43 -1.73
CA LEU A 25 -7.36 -5.89 -2.17
C LEU A 25 -7.83 -6.52 -3.49
N LEU A 26 -6.91 -6.76 -4.43
CA LEU A 26 -7.23 -7.45 -5.69
C LEU A 26 -7.72 -8.89 -5.43
N GLU A 27 -7.02 -9.63 -4.57
CA GLU A 27 -7.43 -10.98 -4.16
C GLU A 27 -8.79 -10.97 -3.43
N PHE A 28 -8.95 -10.09 -2.44
CA PHE A 28 -10.21 -10.00 -1.67
C PHE A 28 -11.42 -9.68 -2.54
N THR A 29 -11.23 -8.87 -3.58
CA THR A 29 -12.29 -8.48 -4.51
C THR A 29 -12.45 -9.45 -5.69
N GLU A 30 -11.70 -10.56 -5.69
CA GLU A 30 -11.66 -11.56 -6.77
C GLU A 30 -11.40 -10.91 -8.15
N THR A 31 -10.66 -9.80 -8.15
CA THR A 31 -10.34 -9.06 -9.37
C THR A 31 -9.27 -9.83 -10.14
N CYS A 32 -9.57 -10.29 -11.35
CA CYS A 32 -8.56 -10.90 -12.21
C CYS A 32 -7.47 -9.89 -12.58
N TYR A 33 -6.23 -10.19 -12.22
CA TYR A 33 -5.05 -9.40 -12.57
C TYR A 33 -3.86 -10.29 -12.90
N GLU A 34 -2.92 -9.73 -13.66
CA GLU A 34 -1.58 -10.24 -13.83
C GLU A 34 -0.60 -9.30 -13.10
N GLU A 35 0.51 -9.85 -12.62
CA GLU A 35 1.55 -9.05 -11.99
C GLU A 35 2.80 -8.98 -12.87
N LYS A 36 3.21 -7.76 -13.20
CA LYS A 36 4.53 -7.49 -13.78
C LYS A 36 5.51 -7.21 -12.65
N GLN A 37 6.21 -8.25 -12.23
CA GLN A 37 7.28 -8.17 -11.24
C GLN A 37 8.60 -7.78 -11.91
N TYR A 38 9.22 -6.71 -11.42
CA TYR A 38 10.58 -6.31 -11.79
C TYR A 38 11.55 -6.81 -10.73
N THR A 39 12.65 -7.43 -11.14
CA THR A 39 13.69 -7.87 -10.21
C THR A 39 14.84 -6.89 -10.17
N CYS A 40 15.44 -6.75 -8.98
CA CYS A 40 16.71 -6.07 -8.81
C CYS A 40 17.84 -7.08 -9.02
N GLY A 41 18.92 -6.69 -9.70
CA GLY A 41 20.11 -7.51 -9.86
C GLY A 41 20.80 -7.82 -8.52
N GLU A 42 21.82 -8.68 -8.57
CA GLU A 42 22.55 -9.09 -7.37
C GLU A 42 23.42 -7.96 -6.79
N ALA A 43 23.81 -8.13 -5.53
CA ALA A 43 24.77 -7.26 -4.87
C ALA A 43 26.15 -7.36 -5.53
N PRO A 44 26.97 -6.29 -5.50
CA PRO A 44 26.69 -4.98 -4.89
C PRO A 44 25.97 -3.99 -5.81
N ASP A 45 25.79 -4.34 -7.08
CA ASP A 45 25.37 -3.39 -8.11
C ASP A 45 23.87 -3.08 -8.06
N TYR A 46 23.05 -4.05 -7.62
CA TYR A 46 21.60 -3.90 -7.48
C TYR A 46 20.97 -3.31 -8.76
N ASP A 47 21.23 -3.96 -9.91
CA ASP A 47 20.80 -3.48 -11.21
C ASP A 47 19.27 -3.31 -11.30
N ARG A 48 18.81 -2.16 -11.80
CA ARG A 48 17.39 -1.79 -11.91
C ARG A 48 16.94 -1.64 -13.37
N SER A 49 17.77 -2.07 -14.32
CA SER A 49 17.53 -1.96 -15.77
C SER A 49 16.15 -2.46 -16.18
N GLN A 50 15.69 -3.60 -15.63
CA GLN A 50 14.37 -4.17 -15.95
C GLN A 50 13.21 -3.17 -15.83
N TRP A 51 13.27 -2.28 -14.83
CA TRP A 51 12.29 -1.20 -14.68
C TRP A 51 12.70 0.04 -15.47
N LEU A 52 13.96 0.48 -15.32
CA LEU A 52 14.42 1.75 -15.89
C LEU A 52 14.30 1.77 -17.43
N ASP A 53 14.48 0.64 -18.08
CA ASP A 53 14.41 0.50 -19.54
C ASP A 53 12.98 0.61 -20.08
N VAL A 54 11.97 0.33 -19.26
CA VAL A 54 10.55 0.38 -19.66
C VAL A 54 9.79 1.55 -19.04
N LYS A 55 10.33 2.19 -17.99
CA LYS A 55 9.67 3.22 -17.18
C LYS A 55 8.93 4.28 -18.01
N PHE A 56 9.59 4.85 -19.01
CA PHE A 56 9.02 5.91 -19.86
C PHE A 56 8.34 5.40 -21.14
N LYS A 57 8.25 4.08 -21.33
CA LYS A 57 7.63 3.43 -22.50
C LYS A 57 6.18 2.96 -22.22
N LEU A 58 5.75 3.01 -20.97
CA LEU A 58 4.42 2.57 -20.53
C LEU A 58 3.34 3.65 -20.69
N ASP A 59 3.71 4.88 -21.09
CA ASP A 59 2.79 6.00 -21.28
C ASP A 59 1.95 6.26 -20.02
N LEU A 60 2.65 6.36 -18.88
CA LEU A 60 2.13 6.76 -17.57
C LEU A 60 2.32 8.28 -17.41
N ASP A 61 1.34 9.00 -16.86
CA ASP A 61 1.45 10.45 -16.62
C ASP A 61 2.62 10.80 -15.68
N PHE A 62 2.78 10.01 -14.61
CA PHE A 62 3.86 10.14 -13.64
C PHE A 62 4.57 8.79 -13.45
N PRO A 63 5.48 8.38 -14.34
CA PRO A 63 6.06 7.04 -14.35
C PRO A 63 6.69 6.63 -13.00
N ASN A 64 6.04 5.68 -12.32
CA ASN A 64 6.46 5.21 -11.00
C ASN A 64 5.99 3.78 -10.71
N LEU A 65 6.48 3.20 -9.63
CA LEU A 65 6.03 1.93 -9.07
C LEU A 65 5.39 2.16 -7.68
N PRO A 66 4.24 1.56 -7.36
CA PRO A 66 3.44 0.69 -8.24
C PRO A 66 2.68 1.46 -9.32
N TYR A 67 2.36 0.75 -10.41
CA TYR A 67 1.37 1.17 -11.41
C TYR A 67 0.29 0.09 -11.59
N LEU A 68 -0.91 0.50 -12.02
CA LEU A 68 -1.99 -0.38 -12.44
C LEU A 68 -2.46 0.01 -13.85
N MET A 69 -2.50 -0.96 -14.76
CA MET A 69 -3.12 -0.81 -16.08
C MET A 69 -4.47 -1.53 -16.10
N ASP A 70 -5.52 -0.83 -16.50
CA ASP A 70 -6.86 -1.40 -16.67
C ASP A 70 -7.55 -0.75 -17.89
N GLY A 71 -7.40 -1.40 -19.05
CA GLY A 71 -7.84 -0.88 -20.33
C GLY A 71 -7.19 0.47 -20.63
N LYS A 72 -8.01 1.53 -20.69
CA LYS A 72 -7.53 2.91 -20.92
C LYS A 72 -6.99 3.60 -19.66
N ASN A 73 -7.27 3.05 -18.47
CA ASN A 73 -6.88 3.67 -17.22
C ASN A 73 -5.47 3.22 -16.86
N LYS A 74 -4.56 4.19 -16.70
CA LYS A 74 -3.15 3.95 -16.37
C LYS A 74 -2.83 4.75 -15.11
N ILE A 75 -2.65 4.06 -14.00
CA ILE A 75 -2.69 4.69 -12.67
C ILE A 75 -1.38 4.42 -11.97
N THR A 76 -0.74 5.47 -11.48
CA THR A 76 0.40 5.41 -10.55
C THR A 76 -0.02 5.95 -9.18
N GLN A 77 0.84 5.77 -8.16
CA GLN A 77 0.58 6.05 -6.74
C GLN A 77 -0.28 4.97 -6.07
N SER A 78 0.26 4.35 -5.01
CA SER A 78 -0.37 3.23 -4.33
C SER A 78 -1.78 3.56 -3.82
N ASN A 79 -1.96 4.73 -3.20
CA ASN A 79 -3.25 5.16 -2.66
C ASN A 79 -4.29 5.43 -3.77
N ALA A 80 -3.86 6.01 -4.90
CA ALA A 80 -4.74 6.22 -6.04
C ALA A 80 -5.21 4.89 -6.67
N ILE A 81 -4.30 3.91 -6.77
CA ILE A 81 -4.60 2.54 -7.21
C ILE A 81 -5.59 1.87 -6.26
N MET A 82 -5.33 1.94 -4.94
CA MET A 82 -6.23 1.39 -3.91
C MET A 82 -7.63 1.99 -4.03
N ARG A 83 -7.75 3.33 -4.10
CA ARG A 83 -9.03 4.02 -4.26
C ARG A 83 -9.73 3.66 -5.57
N TYR A 84 -8.98 3.45 -6.67
CA TYR A 84 -9.56 3.04 -7.95
C TYR A 84 -10.23 1.67 -7.85
N ILE A 85 -9.54 0.68 -7.28
CA ILE A 85 -10.10 -0.66 -7.07
C ILE A 85 -11.28 -0.59 -6.10
N ALA A 86 -11.12 0.13 -4.99
CA ALA A 86 -12.15 0.30 -3.97
C ALA A 86 -13.46 0.90 -4.50
N ARG A 87 -13.38 1.90 -5.39
CA ARG A 87 -14.57 2.50 -6.03
C ARG A 87 -15.34 1.52 -6.91
N LYS A 88 -14.69 0.51 -7.50
CA LYS A 88 -15.38 -0.52 -8.30
C LYS A 88 -16.20 -1.48 -7.43
N HIS A 89 -15.92 -1.51 -6.13
CA HIS A 89 -16.48 -2.47 -5.17
C HIS A 89 -17.18 -1.80 -3.97
N ASN A 90 -17.44 -0.49 -4.05
CA ASN A 90 -18.08 0.31 -2.98
C ASN A 90 -17.32 0.28 -1.63
N MET A 91 -15.99 0.27 -1.65
CA MET A 91 -15.15 0.14 -0.45
C MET A 91 -14.48 1.46 -0.01
N CYS A 92 -15.10 2.61 -0.28
CA CYS A 92 -14.56 3.94 0.02
C CYS A 92 -15.28 4.68 1.17
N GLY A 93 -16.16 4.01 1.90
CA GLY A 93 -17.10 4.65 2.82
C GLY A 93 -18.35 5.16 2.09
N GLU A 94 -19.51 4.98 2.71
CA GLU A 94 -20.82 5.33 2.14
C GLU A 94 -21.30 6.68 2.69
N THR A 95 -21.17 6.90 4.00
CA THR A 95 -21.54 8.18 4.64
C THR A 95 -20.38 9.18 4.65
N GLU A 96 -20.69 10.44 4.94
CA GLU A 96 -19.67 11.47 5.07
C GLU A 96 -18.71 11.16 6.24
N GLU A 97 -19.23 10.66 7.34
CA GLU A 97 -18.44 10.26 8.51
C GLU A 97 -17.47 9.12 8.18
N GLU A 98 -17.93 8.12 7.42
CA GLU A 98 -17.06 7.02 6.97
C GLU A 98 -15.97 7.52 6.02
N LYS A 99 -16.31 8.41 5.09
CA LYS A 99 -15.34 9.02 4.16
C LYS A 99 -14.28 9.84 4.90
N ILE A 100 -14.69 10.64 5.89
CA ILE A 100 -13.76 11.38 6.75
C ILE A 100 -12.80 10.41 7.45
N ARG A 101 -13.31 9.28 7.98
CA ARG A 101 -12.46 8.28 8.63
C ARG A 101 -11.50 7.62 7.65
N VAL A 102 -11.97 7.25 6.46
CA VAL A 102 -11.14 6.73 5.36
C VAL A 102 -10.01 7.71 5.02
N ASP A 103 -10.33 8.98 4.82
CA ASP A 103 -9.34 9.99 4.43
C ASP A 103 -8.29 10.23 5.54
N ILE A 104 -8.71 10.28 6.80
CA ILE A 104 -7.78 10.41 7.94
C ILE A 104 -6.85 9.19 8.01
N VAL A 105 -7.40 7.98 7.96
CA VAL A 105 -6.63 6.74 8.12
C VAL A 105 -5.66 6.54 6.96
N GLU A 106 -6.08 6.78 5.72
CA GLU A 106 -5.20 6.67 4.55
C GLU A 106 -3.93 7.52 4.70
N ASN A 107 -4.08 8.77 5.14
CA ASN A 107 -2.96 9.69 5.29
C ASN A 107 -2.11 9.35 6.53
N GLN A 108 -2.74 9.07 7.67
CA GLN A 108 -2.03 8.69 8.90
C GLN A 108 -1.21 7.40 8.72
N VAL A 109 -1.75 6.42 8.00
CA VAL A 109 -1.05 5.16 7.68
C VAL A 109 0.16 5.39 6.79
N MET A 110 0.06 6.32 5.82
CA MET A 110 1.20 6.68 4.98
C MET A 110 2.31 7.34 5.80
N ASP A 111 1.97 8.30 6.67
CA ASP A 111 2.95 8.95 7.55
C ASP A 111 3.62 7.94 8.49
N PHE A 112 2.86 7.01 9.06
CA PHE A 112 3.38 5.97 9.93
C PHE A 112 4.31 4.99 9.17
N ARG A 113 3.91 4.57 7.97
CA ARG A 113 4.74 3.74 7.09
C ARG A 113 6.07 4.43 6.76
N MET A 114 6.03 5.71 6.40
CA MET A 114 7.22 6.45 5.99
C MET A 114 8.22 6.60 7.13
N GLN A 115 7.78 6.62 8.39
CA GLN A 115 8.70 6.61 9.54
C GLN A 115 9.50 5.31 9.62
N LEU A 116 8.84 4.15 9.50
CA LEU A 116 9.54 2.86 9.50
C LEU A 116 10.45 2.70 8.28
N ILE A 117 10.01 3.11 7.09
CA ILE A 117 10.84 3.12 5.88
C ILE A 117 12.10 3.95 6.09
N ARG A 118 11.97 5.18 6.60
CA ARG A 118 13.12 6.06 6.86
C ARG A 118 14.10 5.45 7.85
N LEU A 119 13.62 4.77 8.89
CA LEU A 119 14.46 4.06 9.84
C LEU A 119 15.22 2.90 9.16
N CYS A 120 14.50 2.01 8.47
CA CYS A 120 15.07 0.78 7.91
C CYS A 120 16.07 1.02 6.77
N TYR A 121 15.93 2.12 6.02
CA TYR A 121 16.86 2.49 4.95
C TYR A 121 17.95 3.47 5.40
N SER A 122 17.97 3.87 6.67
CA SER A 122 19.00 4.77 7.20
C SER A 122 20.31 4.00 7.48
N PRO A 123 21.49 4.54 7.11
CA PRO A 123 22.76 3.99 7.57
C PRO A 123 22.93 4.07 9.10
N ASP A 124 22.18 4.95 9.77
CA ASP A 124 22.20 5.16 11.22
C ASP A 124 21.10 4.37 11.97
N LEU A 125 20.59 3.27 11.39
CA LEU A 125 19.47 2.49 11.93
C LEU A 125 19.64 2.20 13.43
N GLU A 126 20.78 1.66 13.84
CA GLU A 126 21.03 1.26 15.23
C GLU A 126 20.95 2.44 16.22
N LYS A 127 21.29 3.66 15.75
CA LYS A 127 21.19 4.88 16.55
C LYS A 127 19.76 5.42 16.62
N MET A 128 19.00 5.29 15.53
CA MET A 128 17.64 5.83 15.40
C MET A 128 16.57 4.89 15.99
N LYS A 129 16.82 3.58 15.98
CA LYS A 129 15.86 2.54 16.41
C LYS A 129 15.35 2.75 17.84
N PRO A 130 16.16 3.09 18.86
CA PRO A 130 15.67 3.30 20.22
C PRO A 130 14.58 4.39 20.31
N GLN A 131 14.78 5.52 19.61
CA GLN A 131 13.80 6.61 19.60
C GLN A 131 12.49 6.19 18.92
N TYR A 132 12.59 5.42 17.82
CA TYR A 132 11.41 4.87 17.16
C TYR A 132 10.61 3.95 18.09
N LEU A 133 11.29 3.03 18.77
CA LEU A 133 10.65 2.09 19.71
C LEU A 133 10.06 2.78 20.95
N GLU A 134 10.65 3.88 21.41
CA GLU A 134 10.08 4.71 22.49
C GLU A 134 8.75 5.36 22.06
N GLN A 135 8.63 5.79 20.80
CA GLN A 135 7.44 6.47 20.27
C GLN A 135 6.34 5.49 19.82
N LEU A 136 6.73 4.28 19.39
CA LEU A 136 5.86 3.30 18.77
C LEU A 136 4.61 2.96 19.61
N PRO A 137 4.68 2.67 20.92
CA PRO A 137 3.49 2.38 21.72
C PRO A 137 2.47 3.53 21.73
N GLY A 138 2.95 4.78 21.72
CA GLY A 138 2.11 5.97 21.65
C GLY A 138 1.34 6.07 20.33
N GLN A 139 2.02 5.76 19.22
CA GLN A 139 1.42 5.75 17.89
C GLN A 139 0.41 4.60 17.72
N LEU A 140 0.77 3.39 18.18
CA LEU A 140 -0.14 2.23 18.15
C LEU A 140 -1.38 2.47 19.02
N LYS A 141 -1.24 3.14 20.16
CA LYS A 141 -2.37 3.55 20.99
C LYS A 141 -3.31 4.52 20.26
N GLN A 142 -2.80 5.42 19.42
CA GLN A 142 -3.66 6.31 18.61
C GLN A 142 -4.51 5.50 17.62
N PHE A 143 -3.94 4.51 16.93
CA PHE A 143 -4.73 3.62 16.07
C PHE A 143 -5.77 2.81 16.85
N SER A 144 -5.39 2.27 18.01
CA SER A 144 -6.32 1.53 18.88
C SER A 144 -7.50 2.38 19.32
N LEU A 145 -7.25 3.62 19.75
CA LEU A 145 -8.30 4.56 20.15
C LEU A 145 -9.17 4.99 18.97
N PHE A 146 -8.57 5.19 17.79
CA PHE A 146 -9.30 5.58 16.59
C PHE A 146 -10.23 4.47 16.08
N LEU A 147 -9.78 3.21 16.10
CA LEU A 147 -10.62 2.04 15.83
C LEU A 147 -11.74 1.93 16.87
N GLY A 148 -11.38 2.03 18.15
CA GLY A 148 -12.31 2.08 19.26
C GLY A 148 -13.23 0.86 19.30
N LYS A 149 -14.53 1.09 19.14
CA LYS A 149 -15.57 0.04 19.19
C LYS A 149 -15.88 -0.58 17.83
N PHE A 150 -15.35 -0.02 16.74
CA PHE A 150 -15.71 -0.44 15.39
C PHE A 150 -14.98 -1.72 15.01
N SER A 151 -15.63 -2.53 14.18
CA SER A 151 -15.04 -3.72 13.58
C SER A 151 -13.92 -3.37 12.59
N TRP A 152 -14.07 -2.24 11.88
CA TRP A 152 -13.15 -1.75 10.84
C TRP A 152 -12.83 -0.26 11.03
N PHE A 153 -11.76 0.23 10.42
CA PHE A 153 -11.27 1.59 10.64
C PHE A 153 -12.26 2.67 10.16
N ALA A 154 -13.05 2.39 9.12
CA ALA A 154 -14.08 3.32 8.67
C ALA A 154 -15.42 3.19 9.43
N GLY A 155 -15.69 2.06 10.09
CA GLY A 155 -16.97 1.76 10.72
C GLY A 155 -17.25 0.26 10.83
N GLU A 156 -18.48 -0.17 10.54
CA GLU A 156 -18.86 -1.59 10.58
C GLU A 156 -18.61 -2.34 9.26
N LYS A 157 -18.30 -1.62 8.18
CA LYS A 157 -17.99 -2.19 6.88
C LYS A 157 -16.49 -2.08 6.57
N LEU A 158 -15.95 -3.13 5.98
CA LEU A 158 -14.59 -3.17 5.49
C LEU A 158 -14.40 -2.17 4.34
N THR A 159 -13.30 -1.44 4.37
CA THR A 159 -12.89 -0.49 3.32
C THR A 159 -11.45 -0.71 2.91
N PHE A 160 -10.99 -0.02 1.87
CA PHE A 160 -9.61 -0.20 1.39
C PHE A 160 -8.54 0.23 2.41
N VAL A 161 -8.88 1.11 3.37
CA VAL A 161 -7.92 1.58 4.39
C VAL A 161 -7.61 0.52 5.44
N ASP A 162 -8.47 -0.49 5.58
CA ASP A 162 -8.20 -1.63 6.47
C ASP A 162 -7.04 -2.47 5.94
N PHE A 163 -6.91 -2.62 4.61
CA PHE A 163 -5.78 -3.31 3.97
C PHE A 163 -4.48 -2.52 4.12
N LEU A 164 -4.55 -1.19 3.99
CA LEU A 164 -3.40 -0.31 4.24
C LEU A 164 -2.94 -0.40 5.69
N THR A 165 -3.89 -0.36 6.63
CA THR A 165 -3.62 -0.42 8.06
C THR A 165 -3.07 -1.78 8.48
N TYR A 166 -3.66 -2.88 7.99
CA TYR A 166 -3.14 -4.22 8.22
C TYR A 166 -1.66 -4.34 7.80
N ASP A 167 -1.31 -3.87 6.60
CA ASP A 167 0.06 -3.98 6.09
C ASP A 167 1.07 -3.25 6.99
N VAL A 168 0.75 -2.03 7.45
CA VAL A 168 1.68 -1.28 8.32
C VAL A 168 1.76 -1.82 9.74
N LEU A 169 0.65 -2.32 10.28
CA LEU A 169 0.64 -2.95 11.61
C LEU A 169 1.40 -4.27 11.58
N ASP A 170 1.24 -5.06 10.52
CA ASP A 170 1.97 -6.31 10.35
C ASP A 170 3.48 -6.09 10.18
N GLN A 171 3.89 -5.06 9.43
CA GLN A 171 5.31 -4.67 9.35
C GLN A 171 5.90 -4.33 10.72
N ASN A 172 5.17 -3.56 11.54
CA ASN A 172 5.61 -3.22 12.89
C ASN A 172 5.65 -4.43 13.81
N ARG A 173 4.64 -5.31 13.73
CA ARG A 173 4.63 -6.59 14.45
C ARG A 173 5.83 -7.46 14.10
N MET A 174 6.25 -7.49 12.83
CA MET A 174 7.45 -8.23 12.44
C MET A 174 8.74 -7.54 12.90
N PHE A 175 8.76 -6.21 12.91
CA PHE A 175 9.93 -5.41 13.31
C PHE A 175 10.20 -5.48 14.82
N GLU A 176 9.15 -5.37 15.64
CA GLU A 176 9.21 -5.51 17.10
C GLU A 176 7.97 -6.30 17.60
N PRO A 177 8.05 -7.64 17.68
CA PRO A 177 6.90 -8.49 18.01
C PRO A 177 6.31 -8.31 19.40
N LYS A 178 7.01 -7.63 20.31
CA LYS A 178 6.61 -7.46 21.71
C LYS A 178 5.90 -6.15 22.01
N CYS A 179 5.79 -5.23 21.04
CA CYS A 179 5.15 -3.92 21.25
C CYS A 179 3.62 -3.99 21.18
#